data_AF-A0A2M7K4N0-F1
#
_entry.id   AF-A0A2M7K4N0-F1
#
_cell.length_a   1.000
_cell.length_b   1.000
_cell.length_c   1.000
_cell.angle_alpha   90.00
_cell.angle_beta   90.00
_cell.angle_gamma   90.00
#
_symmetry.space_group_name_H-M   'P 1'
#
loop_
_entity.id
_entity.type
_entity.pdbx_description
1 polymer ?
#
loop_
_entity_poly.entity_id
_entity_poly.type
_entity_poly.pdbx_seq_one_letter_code
_entity_poly.pdbx_strand_id
1 'polypeptide(L)'
;MKHSAIIILLLFLNSCYIGKPLKEPATMLVKFATETKVNACINCKYISETKWNDYKQAFINGIKSESSFYNLTIVEDEKQSADFVLTISSFTVSESSSSETVNDVNSKFNGQTFQLSNCSADATFKLYNGNQSKLLGEWSSNAFKDEKISNNRNFGDFVFGTNKDNSEYRYKGLDDNIFTVLSEKCGKHVIAKLTR
;
A
#
# COMPACT_ATOMS: atom_id res chain seq x y z
N MET A 1 -2.60 -8.31 -46.33
CA MET A 1 -3.14 -8.06 -44.97
C MET A 1 -2.16 -8.56 -43.92
N LYS A 2 -1.14 -7.76 -43.55
CA LYS A 2 -0.13 -8.16 -42.53
C LYS A 2 0.41 -6.96 -41.75
N HIS A 3 -0.42 -5.98 -41.37
CA HIS A 3 0.06 -4.80 -40.64
C HIS A 3 -0.68 -4.52 -39.32
N SER A 4 -1.53 -5.44 -38.85
CA SER A 4 -2.37 -5.18 -37.66
C SER A 4 -1.77 -5.64 -36.32
N ALA A 5 -0.59 -6.26 -36.29
CA ALA A 5 -0.04 -6.85 -35.06
C ALA A 5 0.96 -5.96 -34.27
N ILE A 6 1.41 -4.84 -34.83
CA ILE A 6 2.47 -4.01 -34.22
C ILE A 6 1.91 -2.89 -33.31
N ILE A 7 0.61 -2.57 -33.39
CA ILE A 7 0.02 -1.43 -32.68
C ILE A 7 -0.34 -1.74 -31.21
N ILE A 8 -0.44 -3.01 -30.81
CA ILE A 8 -0.88 -3.39 -29.44
C ILE A 8 0.25 -3.34 -28.40
N LEU A 9 1.53 -3.36 -28.81
CA LEU A 9 2.67 -3.39 -27.88
C LEU A 9 3.01 -2.00 -27.29
N LEU A 10 2.58 -0.91 -27.93
CA LEU A 10 2.88 0.47 -27.50
C LEU A 10 1.96 1.01 -26.40
N LEU A 11 0.86 0.32 -26.08
CA LEU A 11 -0.10 0.77 -25.06
C LEU A 11 0.28 0.37 -23.62
N PHE A 12 1.29 -0.49 -23.44
CA PHE A 12 1.74 -0.96 -22.12
C PHE A 12 2.92 -0.17 -21.53
N LEU A 13 3.41 0.87 -22.22
CA LEU A 13 4.50 1.74 -21.75
C LEU A 13 4.01 3.05 -21.14
N ASN A 14 2.73 3.16 -20.77
CA ASN A 14 2.25 4.27 -19.95
C ASN A 14 2.83 4.18 -18.53
N SER A 15 4.03 4.73 -18.43
CA SER A 15 4.48 5.63 -17.38
C SER A 15 4.53 5.09 -15.94
N CYS A 16 5.68 4.48 -15.60
CA CYS A 16 6.34 4.85 -14.36
C CYS A 16 6.84 6.30 -14.49
N TYR A 17 5.93 7.28 -14.41
CA TYR A 17 6.33 8.68 -14.27
C TYR A 17 6.87 8.84 -12.85
N ILE A 18 8.18 8.98 -12.72
CA ILE A 18 8.83 9.44 -11.50
C ILE A 18 8.54 10.94 -11.43
N GLY A 19 7.84 11.37 -10.37
CA GLY A 19 7.55 12.78 -10.16
C GLY A 19 8.85 13.58 -10.15
N LYS A 20 8.82 14.81 -10.68
CA LYS A 20 9.98 15.70 -10.61
C LYS A 20 9.93 16.50 -9.32
N PRO A 21 11.05 16.71 -8.62
CA PRO A 21 11.10 17.59 -7.47
C PRO A 21 10.61 19.00 -7.83
N LEU A 22 10.02 19.68 -6.85
CA LEU A 22 9.62 21.08 -7.01
C LEU A 22 10.87 21.94 -7.26
N LYS A 23 10.74 22.94 -8.15
CA LYS A 23 11.84 23.85 -8.48
C LYS A 23 12.30 24.67 -7.27
N GLU A 24 11.35 25.07 -6.44
CA GLU A 24 11.58 25.81 -5.22
C GLU A 24 11.09 24.96 -4.03
N PRO A 25 11.78 24.99 -2.89
CA PRO A 25 11.30 24.34 -1.68
C PRO A 25 9.92 24.85 -1.28
N ALA A 26 9.03 23.93 -0.92
CA ALA A 26 7.69 24.25 -0.46
C ALA A 26 7.39 23.53 0.86
N THR A 27 6.37 24.02 1.54
CA THR A 27 5.89 23.50 2.81
C THR A 27 4.47 22.96 2.67
N MET A 28 4.17 21.85 3.35
CA MET A 28 2.84 21.26 3.35
C MET A 28 2.42 20.89 4.76
N LEU A 29 1.26 21.39 5.16
CA LEU A 29 0.61 21.01 6.41
C LEU A 29 -0.25 19.76 6.18
N VAL A 30 -0.06 18.72 6.98
CA VAL A 30 -0.86 17.48 6.89
C VAL A 30 -1.90 17.46 8.01
N LYS A 31 -3.17 17.38 7.64
CA LYS A 31 -4.30 17.31 8.57
C LYS A 31 -5.05 16.01 8.39
N PHE A 32 -5.55 15.44 9.48
CA PHE A 32 -6.50 14.33 9.42
C PHE A 32 -7.89 14.85 9.73
N ALA A 33 -8.85 14.52 8.88
CA ALA A 33 -10.26 14.61 9.24
C ALA A 33 -10.58 13.57 10.33
N THR A 34 -11.72 13.73 11.00
CA THR A 34 -12.20 12.83 12.06
C THR A 34 -12.49 11.41 11.59
N GLU A 35 -12.63 11.17 10.28
CA GLU A 35 -12.98 9.87 9.71
C GLU A 35 -11.76 8.96 9.53
N THR A 36 -11.20 8.49 10.64
CA THR A 36 -10.12 7.51 10.62
C THR A 36 -10.48 6.28 11.46
N LYS A 37 -10.25 5.08 10.95
CA LYS A 37 -10.75 3.85 11.59
C LYS A 37 -9.85 2.63 11.40
N VAL A 38 -9.99 1.69 12.32
CA VAL A 38 -9.46 0.33 12.23
C VAL A 38 -10.63 -0.60 11.91
N ASN A 39 -10.51 -1.39 10.85
CA ASN A 39 -11.51 -2.37 10.46
C ASN A 39 -10.95 -3.79 10.70
N ALA A 40 -11.34 -4.41 11.81
CA ALA A 40 -10.95 -5.77 12.15
C ALA A 40 -12.07 -6.79 11.88
N CYS A 41 -11.70 -7.91 11.27
CA CYS A 41 -12.43 -9.16 11.24
C CYS A 41 -12.48 -9.88 12.61
N ILE A 42 -13.42 -10.82 12.77
CA ILE A 42 -13.70 -11.54 14.03
C ILE A 42 -12.50 -12.34 14.57
N ASN A 43 -11.60 -12.80 13.70
CA ASN A 43 -10.41 -13.60 14.06
C ASN A 43 -9.15 -13.08 13.36
N CYS A 44 -8.93 -11.78 13.44
CA CYS A 44 -7.80 -11.14 12.79
C CYS A 44 -6.46 -11.52 13.45
N LYS A 45 -5.44 -11.76 12.62
CA LYS A 45 -4.12 -12.23 13.04
C LYS A 45 -3.17 -11.07 13.31
N TYR A 46 -3.29 -9.97 12.57
CA TYR A 46 -2.25 -8.94 12.47
C TYR A 46 -2.71 -7.56 12.96
N ILE A 47 -3.98 -7.21 12.73
CA ILE A 47 -4.51 -5.89 13.08
C ILE A 47 -4.75 -5.79 14.59
N SER A 48 -4.46 -4.62 15.14
CA SER A 48 -4.72 -4.34 16.56
C SER A 48 -5.17 -2.90 16.73
N GLU A 49 -6.38 -2.72 17.28
CA GLU A 49 -6.94 -1.39 17.55
C GLU A 49 -6.07 -0.56 18.51
N THR A 50 -5.40 -1.21 19.46
CA THR A 50 -4.52 -0.52 20.42
C THR A 50 -3.28 0.09 19.78
N LYS A 51 -2.90 -0.36 18.57
CA LYS A 51 -1.78 0.16 17.78
C LYS A 51 -2.18 1.24 16.78
N TRP A 52 -3.42 1.74 16.85
CA TRP A 52 -3.92 2.76 15.91
C TRP A 52 -3.00 3.98 15.76
N ASN A 53 -2.49 4.51 16.89
CA ASN A 53 -1.58 5.65 16.87
C ASN A 53 -0.26 5.32 16.15
N ASP A 54 0.24 4.09 16.28
CA ASP A 54 1.45 3.64 15.60
C ASP A 54 1.24 3.58 14.08
N TYR A 55 0.06 3.12 13.63
CA TYR A 55 -0.29 3.10 12.21
C TYR A 55 -0.39 4.52 11.63
N LYS A 56 -1.06 5.42 12.36
CA LYS A 56 -1.15 6.83 11.96
C LYS A 56 0.23 7.49 11.90
N GLN A 57 1.09 7.24 12.90
CA GLN A 57 2.44 7.77 12.90
C GLN A 57 3.29 7.19 11.76
N ALA A 58 3.18 5.89 11.48
CA ALA A 58 3.87 5.26 10.37
C ALA A 58 3.43 5.86 9.02
N PHE A 59 2.15 6.13 8.84
CA PHE A 59 1.63 6.83 7.67
C PHE A 59 2.26 8.23 7.50
N ILE A 60 2.30 9.04 8.56
CA ILE A 60 2.95 10.36 8.55
C ILE A 60 4.46 10.23 8.23
N ASN A 61 5.13 9.24 8.81
CA ASN A 61 6.55 8.98 8.53
C ASN A 61 6.76 8.62 7.06
N GLY A 62 5.84 7.84 6.47
CA GLY A 62 5.81 7.54 5.04
C GLY A 62 5.75 8.80 4.19
N ILE A 63 4.79 9.70 4.49
CA ILE A 63 4.67 11.00 3.82
C ILE A 63 5.98 11.80 3.94
N LYS A 64 6.52 11.96 5.15
CA LYS A 64 7.75 12.72 5.39
C LYS A 64 8.94 12.17 4.61
N SER A 65 9.12 10.85 4.66
CA SER A 65 10.25 10.19 3.99
C SER A 65 10.25 10.45 2.49
N GLU A 66 9.07 10.32 1.85
CA GLU A 66 8.92 10.51 0.42
C GLU A 66 8.98 12.01 0.02
N SER A 67 8.40 12.89 0.83
CA SER A 67 8.33 14.35 0.56
C SER A 67 9.71 15.00 0.42
N SER A 68 10.68 14.50 1.19
CA SER A 68 12.06 15.02 1.18
C SER A 68 12.69 14.97 -0.21
N PHE A 69 12.38 13.94 -1.00
CA PHE A 69 12.86 13.80 -2.38
C PHE A 69 12.30 14.89 -3.31
N TYR A 70 11.11 15.43 -3.01
CA TYR A 70 10.39 16.37 -3.86
C TYR A 70 10.58 17.84 -3.49
N ASN A 71 11.55 18.17 -2.64
CA ASN A 71 11.74 19.50 -2.03
C ASN A 71 10.49 19.98 -1.26
N LEU A 72 9.74 19.04 -0.68
CA LEU A 72 8.54 19.32 0.10
C LEU A 72 8.80 19.04 1.58
N THR A 73 8.67 20.06 2.43
CA THR A 73 8.82 19.93 3.87
C THR A 73 7.45 19.79 4.52
N ILE A 74 7.28 18.74 5.33
CA ILE A 74 6.04 18.53 6.08
C ILE A 74 6.11 19.32 7.38
N VAL A 75 5.13 20.20 7.58
CA VAL A 75 4.91 20.92 8.84
C VAL A 75 3.70 20.33 9.56
N GLU A 76 3.79 20.24 10.90
CA GLU A 76 2.72 19.67 11.74
C GLU A 76 2.05 20.71 12.63
N ASP A 77 2.65 21.90 12.78
CA ASP A 77 2.08 22.99 13.56
C ASP A 77 1.17 23.83 12.69
N GLU A 78 -0.12 23.87 13.02
CA GLU A 78 -1.13 24.66 12.30
C GLU A 78 -0.87 26.18 12.36
N LYS A 79 -0.02 26.64 13.27
CA LYS A 79 0.38 28.05 13.37
C LYS A 79 1.45 28.44 12.34
N GLN A 80 2.11 27.45 11.71
CA GLN A 80 3.06 27.71 10.64
C GLN A 80 2.32 27.92 9.33
N SER A 81 2.68 28.97 8.61
CA SER A 81 2.21 29.15 7.23
C SER A 81 2.76 28.01 6.37
N ALA A 82 1.89 27.38 5.59
CA ALA A 82 2.27 26.34 4.65
C ALA A 82 1.84 26.74 3.23
N ASP A 83 2.62 26.38 2.22
CA ASP A 83 2.29 26.63 0.81
C ASP A 83 1.10 25.78 0.35
N PHE A 84 0.96 24.61 0.94
CA PHE A 84 -0.11 23.66 0.67
C PHE A 84 -0.71 23.07 1.96
N VAL A 85 -1.96 22.66 1.88
CA VAL A 85 -2.63 21.90 2.95
C VAL A 85 -3.14 20.58 2.40
N LEU A 86 -2.64 19.48 2.94
CA LEU A 86 -3.08 18.13 2.63
C LEU A 86 -4.04 17.66 3.73
N THR A 87 -5.31 17.53 3.37
CA THR A 87 -6.35 17.01 4.25
C THR A 87 -6.59 15.54 3.94
N ILE A 88 -6.17 14.66 4.84
CA ILE A 88 -6.49 13.24 4.84
C ILE A 88 -7.96 13.10 5.27
N SER A 89 -8.85 13.00 4.29
CA SER A 89 -10.30 12.88 4.50
C SER A 89 -10.65 11.55 5.15
N SER A 90 -9.96 10.47 4.77
CA SER A 90 -10.07 9.19 5.48
C SER A 90 -8.74 8.45 5.51
N PHE A 91 -8.50 7.74 6.61
CA PHE A 91 -7.41 6.78 6.71
C PHE A 91 -7.94 5.53 7.42
N THR A 92 -7.93 4.40 6.70
CA THR A 92 -8.45 3.12 7.17
C THR A 92 -7.37 2.06 7.06
N VAL A 93 -7.13 1.34 8.15
CA VAL A 93 -6.40 0.06 8.09
C VAL A 93 -7.41 -1.07 8.23
N SER A 94 -7.28 -2.11 7.40
CA SER A 94 -8.24 -3.21 7.40
C SER A 94 -7.58 -4.57 7.28
N GLU A 95 -8.08 -5.53 8.05
CA GLU A 95 -7.79 -6.95 7.87
C GLU A 95 -9.08 -7.71 7.59
N SER A 96 -9.03 -8.53 6.54
CA SER A 96 -10.11 -9.44 6.17
C SER A 96 -9.57 -10.85 5.95
N SER A 97 -10.43 -11.86 6.03
CA SER A 97 -10.06 -13.26 5.79
C SER A 97 -10.64 -13.74 4.46
N SER A 98 -9.85 -14.47 3.70
CA SER A 98 -10.27 -15.27 2.56
C SER A 98 -9.92 -16.74 2.80
N SER A 99 -10.53 -17.63 2.01
CA SER A 99 -10.23 -19.06 2.07
C SER A 99 -9.76 -19.54 0.71
N GLU A 100 -8.73 -20.38 0.70
CA GLU A 100 -8.22 -21.02 -0.51
C GLU A 100 -8.12 -22.53 -0.30
N THR A 101 -8.69 -23.30 -1.23
CA THR A 101 -8.65 -24.77 -1.20
C THR A 101 -7.69 -25.28 -2.25
N VAL A 102 -6.76 -26.16 -1.85
CA VAL A 102 -5.84 -26.80 -2.78
C VAL A 102 -6.58 -27.87 -3.58
N ASN A 103 -6.65 -27.70 -4.90
CA ASN A 103 -7.31 -28.62 -5.82
C ASN A 103 -6.29 -29.35 -6.72
N ASP A 104 -5.28 -29.96 -6.12
CA ASP A 104 -4.24 -30.73 -6.80
C ASP A 104 -4.25 -32.18 -6.32
N VAL A 105 -4.75 -33.09 -7.17
CA VAL A 105 -4.89 -34.52 -6.86
C VAL A 105 -3.57 -35.24 -6.57
N ASN A 106 -2.45 -34.69 -7.05
CA ASN A 106 -1.11 -35.24 -6.82
C ASN A 106 -0.47 -34.68 -5.55
N SER A 107 -1.08 -33.66 -4.94
CA SER A 107 -0.62 -33.07 -3.70
C SER A 107 -1.22 -33.77 -2.49
N LYS A 108 -0.41 -33.95 -1.43
CA LYS A 108 -0.90 -34.36 -0.11
C LYS A 108 -1.85 -33.34 0.53
N PHE A 109 -1.89 -32.11 0.00
CA PHE A 109 -2.75 -31.03 0.47
C PHE A 109 -4.08 -30.99 -0.31
N ASN A 110 -4.34 -31.92 -1.23
CA ASN A 110 -5.60 -31.94 -1.99
C ASN A 110 -6.83 -31.90 -1.09
N GLY A 111 -7.76 -30.98 -1.38
CA GLY A 111 -8.97 -30.75 -0.59
C GLY A 111 -8.76 -30.00 0.72
N GLN A 112 -7.52 -29.65 1.08
CA GLN A 112 -7.25 -28.85 2.27
C GLN A 112 -7.55 -27.37 2.01
N THR A 113 -8.31 -26.76 2.93
CA THR A 113 -8.64 -25.33 2.91
C THR A 113 -7.79 -24.57 3.92
N PHE A 114 -7.20 -23.46 3.47
CA PHE A 114 -6.41 -22.56 4.30
C PHE A 114 -7.15 -21.22 4.44
N GLN A 115 -7.06 -20.65 5.64
CA GLN A 115 -7.58 -19.31 5.93
C GLN A 115 -6.45 -18.29 5.80
N LEU A 116 -6.60 -17.36 4.86
CA LEU A 116 -5.61 -16.36 4.49
C LEU A 116 -6.08 -14.97 4.94
N SER A 117 -5.20 -14.21 5.57
CA SER A 117 -5.44 -12.80 5.89
C SER A 117 -5.06 -11.91 4.71
N ASN A 118 -5.92 -10.96 4.40
CA ASN A 118 -5.70 -9.88 3.45
C ASN A 118 -5.64 -8.57 4.23
N CYS A 119 -4.52 -7.86 4.15
CA CYS A 119 -4.25 -6.67 4.93
C CYS A 119 -4.14 -5.45 4.01
N SER A 120 -4.80 -4.34 4.36
CA SER A 120 -4.73 -3.09 3.60
C SER A 120 -4.59 -1.84 4.49
N ALA A 121 -4.01 -0.80 3.91
CA ALA A 121 -4.04 0.57 4.41
C ALA A 121 -4.49 1.48 3.27
N ASP A 122 -5.60 2.17 3.47
CA ASP A 122 -6.30 2.95 2.46
C ASP A 122 -6.47 4.40 2.95
N ALA A 123 -6.21 5.36 2.09
CA ALA A 123 -6.34 6.78 2.41
C ALA A 123 -7.03 7.54 1.28
N THR A 124 -7.96 8.43 1.62
CA THR A 124 -8.52 9.44 0.70
C THR A 124 -8.10 10.81 1.17
N PHE A 125 -7.69 11.69 0.26
CA PHE A 125 -7.09 12.96 0.61
C PHE A 125 -7.34 14.05 -0.44
N LYS A 126 -7.33 15.29 0.04
CA LYS A 126 -7.54 16.51 -0.73
C LYS A 126 -6.36 17.45 -0.53
N LEU A 127 -5.85 18.01 -1.62
CA LEU A 127 -4.80 19.04 -1.58
C LEU A 127 -5.40 20.41 -1.84
N TYR A 128 -5.12 21.36 -0.98
CA TYR A 128 -5.50 22.76 -1.12
C TYR A 128 -4.25 23.64 -1.21
N ASN A 129 -4.42 24.86 -1.72
CA ASN A 129 -3.43 25.91 -1.49
C ASN A 129 -3.34 26.27 0.01
N GLY A 130 -2.25 26.95 0.40
CA GLY A 130 -1.92 27.24 1.80
C GLY A 130 -3.03 27.90 2.63
N ASN A 131 -3.81 28.79 2.03
CA ASN A 131 -4.95 29.46 2.68
C ASN A 131 -6.27 28.69 2.60
N GLN A 132 -6.25 27.48 2.03
CA GLN A 132 -7.39 26.58 1.83
C GLN A 132 -8.53 27.18 0.99
N SER A 133 -8.31 28.27 0.25
CA SER A 133 -9.34 28.88 -0.57
C SER A 133 -9.63 28.13 -1.87
N LYS A 134 -8.70 27.28 -2.31
CA LYS A 134 -8.77 26.55 -3.58
C LYS A 134 -8.35 25.10 -3.42
N LEU A 135 -9.25 24.19 -3.79
CA LEU A 135 -8.94 22.78 -3.99
C LEU A 135 -8.08 22.61 -5.26
N LEU A 136 -6.94 21.97 -5.11
CA LEU A 136 -6.01 21.64 -6.19
C LEU A 136 -6.26 20.23 -6.74
N GLY A 137 -6.73 19.31 -5.90
CA GLY A 137 -7.19 18.00 -6.34
C GLY A 137 -7.55 17.06 -5.20
N GLU A 138 -8.14 15.93 -5.56
CA GLU A 138 -8.61 14.89 -4.66
C GLU A 138 -8.21 13.52 -5.22
N TRP A 139 -7.64 12.68 -4.36
CA TRP A 139 -7.17 11.36 -4.74
C TRP A 139 -7.36 10.36 -3.59
N SER A 140 -7.16 9.10 -3.92
CA SER A 140 -7.03 8.01 -2.95
C SER A 140 -5.71 7.28 -3.12
N SER A 141 -5.24 6.61 -2.09
CA SER A 141 -4.03 5.79 -2.09
C SER A 141 -4.31 4.49 -1.34
N ASN A 142 -3.69 3.40 -1.77
CA ASN A 142 -3.77 2.13 -1.09
C ASN A 142 -2.42 1.42 -1.03
N ALA A 143 -2.22 0.63 0.02
CA ALA A 143 -1.18 -0.37 0.13
C ALA A 143 -1.81 -1.64 0.68
N PHE A 144 -1.58 -2.78 0.02
CA PHE A 144 -2.13 -4.06 0.43
C PHE A 144 -1.08 -5.16 0.38
N LYS A 145 -1.27 -6.19 1.19
CA LYS A 145 -0.48 -7.42 1.17
C LYS A 145 -1.30 -8.56 1.74
N ASP A 146 -1.24 -9.69 1.07
CA ASP A 146 -2.04 -10.86 1.39
C ASP A 146 -1.14 -12.04 1.71
N GLU A 147 -1.58 -12.88 2.63
CA GLU A 147 -1.03 -14.22 2.79
C GLU A 147 -1.25 -15.04 1.52
N LYS A 148 -0.31 -15.92 1.22
CA LYS A 148 -0.38 -16.73 0.01
C LYS A 148 0.04 -18.14 0.29
N ILE A 149 -0.61 -19.06 -0.40
CA ILE A 149 -0.12 -20.42 -0.56
C ILE A 149 0.60 -20.48 -1.89
N SER A 150 1.76 -21.13 -1.92
CA SER A 150 2.49 -21.35 -3.16
C SER A 150 3.14 -22.71 -3.15
N ASN A 151 3.09 -23.37 -4.29
CA ASN A 151 3.82 -24.59 -4.59
C ASN A 151 5.02 -24.34 -5.51
N ASN A 152 5.33 -23.08 -5.82
CA ASN A 152 6.49 -22.73 -6.65
C ASN A 152 7.79 -23.11 -5.93
N ARG A 153 8.73 -23.61 -6.71
CA ARG A 153 10.08 -23.92 -6.25
C ARG A 153 10.80 -22.66 -5.75
N ASN A 154 11.37 -22.73 -4.57
CA ASN A 154 12.28 -21.71 -4.04
C ASN A 154 13.75 -22.05 -4.35
N PHE A 155 14.68 -21.17 -4.02
CA PHE A 155 16.11 -21.40 -4.28
C PHE A 155 16.63 -22.72 -3.68
N GLY A 156 16.19 -23.08 -2.48
CA GLY A 156 16.52 -24.36 -1.85
C GLY A 156 16.02 -25.55 -2.67
N ASP A 157 14.79 -25.49 -3.18
CA ASP A 157 14.26 -26.53 -4.06
C ASP A 157 15.05 -26.70 -5.35
N PHE A 158 15.56 -25.58 -5.90
CA PHE A 158 16.44 -25.62 -7.06
C PHE A 158 17.77 -26.31 -6.73
N VAL A 159 18.38 -25.96 -5.60
CA VAL A 159 19.67 -26.51 -5.17
C VAL A 159 19.58 -27.99 -4.79
N PHE A 160 18.57 -28.38 -4.01
CA PHE A 160 18.42 -29.75 -3.51
C PHE A 160 17.57 -30.65 -4.41
N GLY A 161 17.01 -30.11 -5.49
CA GLY A 161 16.21 -30.87 -6.45
C GLY A 161 14.87 -31.37 -5.90
N THR A 162 14.34 -30.72 -4.87
CA THR A 162 13.03 -31.03 -4.25
C THR A 162 11.87 -30.33 -4.97
N ASN A 163 10.65 -30.81 -4.70
CA ASN A 163 9.38 -30.24 -5.21
C ASN A 163 9.39 -29.96 -6.73
N LYS A 164 9.97 -30.88 -7.54
CA LYS A 164 10.10 -30.71 -9.00
C LYS A 164 8.76 -30.76 -9.74
N ASP A 165 7.79 -31.45 -9.14
CA ASP A 165 6.42 -31.65 -9.60
C ASP A 165 5.45 -30.58 -9.08
N ASN A 166 5.91 -29.65 -8.23
CA ASN A 166 5.10 -28.64 -7.56
C ASN A 166 3.92 -29.21 -6.74
N SER A 167 4.05 -30.44 -6.21
CA SER A 167 3.03 -31.08 -5.38
C SER A 167 3.09 -30.63 -3.91
N GLU A 168 4.19 -30.01 -3.47
CA GLU A 168 4.31 -29.47 -2.11
C GLU A 168 3.88 -28.00 -2.03
N TYR A 169 2.82 -27.74 -1.28
CA TYR A 169 2.35 -26.39 -0.99
C TYR A 169 2.98 -25.84 0.29
N ARG A 170 3.28 -24.54 0.28
CA ARG A 170 3.84 -23.81 1.42
C ARG A 170 3.00 -22.58 1.69
N TYR A 171 2.75 -22.34 2.97
CA TYR A 171 2.10 -21.13 3.44
C TYR A 171 3.13 -20.04 3.70
N LYS A 172 2.87 -18.84 3.17
CA LYS A 172 3.65 -17.65 3.43
C LYS A 172 2.80 -16.65 4.22
N GLY A 173 3.06 -16.60 5.52
CA GLY A 173 2.50 -15.59 6.42
C GLY A 173 3.05 -14.18 6.15
N LEU A 174 2.49 -13.21 6.86
CA LEU A 174 2.95 -11.83 6.87
C LEU A 174 3.74 -11.56 8.17
N ASP A 175 4.51 -10.49 8.17
CA ASP A 175 5.24 -10.06 9.37
C ASP A 175 4.25 -9.46 10.39
N ASP A 176 4.49 -9.65 11.69
CA ASP A 176 3.60 -9.16 12.76
C ASP A 176 3.38 -7.64 12.75
N ASN A 177 4.32 -6.88 12.16
CA ASN A 177 4.25 -5.44 12.00
C ASN A 177 3.69 -4.99 10.65
N ILE A 178 2.99 -5.87 9.90
CA ILE A 178 2.56 -5.60 8.53
C ILE A 178 1.74 -4.32 8.41
N PHE A 179 0.87 -4.01 9.36
CA PHE A 179 0.05 -2.78 9.31
C PHE A 179 0.87 -1.50 9.45
N THR A 180 1.96 -1.52 10.22
CA THR A 180 2.91 -0.39 10.28
C THR A 180 3.59 -0.20 8.93
N VAL A 181 4.05 -1.30 8.31
CA VAL A 181 4.71 -1.28 6.99
C VAL A 181 3.76 -0.80 5.90
N LEU A 182 2.51 -1.29 5.88
CA LEU A 182 1.49 -0.88 4.91
C LEU A 182 1.08 0.57 5.10
N SER A 183 0.96 1.04 6.35
CA SER A 183 0.64 2.44 6.64
C SER A 183 1.73 3.38 6.14
N GLU A 184 3.00 3.08 6.42
CA GLU A 184 4.14 3.84 5.89
C GLU A 184 4.15 3.84 4.36
N LYS A 185 3.96 2.67 3.74
CA LYS A 185 3.90 2.55 2.27
C LYS A 185 2.74 3.35 1.67
N CYS A 186 1.58 3.34 2.32
CA CYS A 186 0.42 4.13 1.89
C CYS A 186 0.72 5.63 1.95
N GLY A 187 1.39 6.09 3.01
CA GLY A 187 1.88 7.48 3.12
C GLY A 187 2.85 7.88 2.01
N LYS A 188 3.79 6.99 1.63
CA LYS A 188 4.68 7.21 0.47
C LYS A 188 3.89 7.35 -0.83
N HIS A 189 2.91 6.47 -1.04
CA HIS A 189 2.05 6.51 -2.22
C HIS A 189 1.21 7.81 -2.31
N VAL A 190 0.82 8.41 -1.18
CA VAL A 190 0.14 9.73 -1.17
C VAL A 190 1.01 10.78 -1.83
N ILE A 191 2.27 10.92 -1.41
CA ILE A 191 3.20 11.89 -2.00
C ILE A 191 3.46 11.58 -3.47
N ALA A 192 3.71 10.31 -3.81
CA ALA A 192 3.90 9.91 -5.20
C ALA A 192 2.70 10.21 -6.10
N LYS A 193 1.48 10.33 -5.56
CA LYS A 193 0.30 10.78 -6.32
C LYS A 193 0.22 12.30 -6.45
N LEU A 194 0.65 13.05 -5.45
CA LEU A 194 0.65 14.51 -5.48
C LEU A 194 1.72 15.07 -6.44
N THR A 195 2.80 14.32 -6.68
CA THR A 195 3.95 14.76 -7.48
C THR A 195 4.00 14.17 -8.89
N ARG A 196 2.99 13.39 -9.27
CA ARG A 196 2.76 12.92 -10.65
C ARG A 196 2.23 14.05 -11.53
#